data_AF-A0A0D6QC82-F1
#
_entry.id   AF-A0A0D6QC82-F1
#
_cell.length_a   1.000
_cell.length_b   1.000
_cell.length_c   1.000
_cell.angle_alpha   90.00
_cell.angle_beta   90.00
_cell.angle_gamma   90.00
#
_symmetry.space_group_name_H-M   'P 1'
#
loop_
_entity.id
_entity.type
_entity.pdbx_description
1 polymer ?
#
loop_
_entity_poly.entity_id
_entity_poly.type
_entity_poly.pdbx_seq_one_letter_code
_entity_poly.pdbx_strand_id
1 'polypeptide(L)'
;MPEIVALIAPQGHFGLIDDPAALDALPLKKKSLSLHWELMFTRPLFGTADMGRQGEILNEVSRLVDDGRIRTTLGRNLGLITAANLRQAHALIESGQAKGKIVLEGFPG
;
A
#
# COMPACT_ATOMS: atom_id res chain seq x y z
N MET A 1 10.62 -7.17 13.78
CA MET A 1 11.40 -7.76 12.65
C MET A 1 11.98 -9.14 12.99
N PRO A 2 12.54 -9.38 14.20
CA PRO A 2 12.99 -10.72 14.60
C PRO A 2 11.92 -11.81 14.40
N GLU A 3 10.65 -11.50 14.66
CA GLU A 3 9.51 -12.39 14.51
C GLU A 3 9.23 -12.73 13.04
N ILE A 4 9.31 -11.73 12.16
CA ILE A 4 9.15 -11.89 10.70
C ILE A 4 10.24 -12.82 10.17
N VAL A 5 11.50 -12.57 10.53
CA VAL A 5 12.63 -13.41 10.12
C VAL A 5 12.51 -14.82 10.67
N ALA A 6 12.03 -14.99 11.90
CA ALA A 6 11.79 -16.30 12.50
C ALA A 6 10.70 -17.09 11.76
N LEU A 7 9.64 -16.42 11.29
CA LEU A 7 8.50 -17.05 10.61
C LEU A 7 8.78 -17.40 9.14
N ILE A 8 9.51 -16.54 8.40
CA ILE A 8 9.75 -16.75 6.97
C ILE A 8 10.60 -18.02 6.74
N ALA A 9 10.21 -18.83 5.76
CA ALA A 9 10.96 -20.04 5.38
C ALA A 9 12.38 -19.68 4.87
N PRO A 10 13.37 -20.57 5.00
CA PRO A 10 14.67 -20.39 4.35
C PRO A 10 14.51 -20.10 2.85
N GLN A 11 15.29 -19.16 2.32
CA GLN A 11 15.25 -18.63 0.95
C GLN A 11 13.96 -17.87 0.60
N GLY A 12 13.17 -17.47 1.59
CA GLY A 12 11.94 -16.69 1.38
C GLY A 12 12.18 -15.23 0.98
N HIS A 13 11.07 -14.52 0.74
CA HIS A 13 11.06 -13.13 0.33
C HIS A 13 10.38 -12.25 1.37
N PHE A 14 11.01 -11.15 1.74
CA PHE A 14 10.46 -10.13 2.63
C PHE A 14 10.27 -8.84 1.84
N GLY A 15 9.04 -8.33 1.81
CA GLY A 15 8.68 -7.07 1.17
C GLY A 15 8.18 -6.03 2.18
N LEU A 16 8.51 -4.77 1.97
CA LEU A 16 8.08 -3.65 2.81
C LEU A 16 7.73 -2.40 1.98
N ILE A 17 6.83 -1.59 2.54
CA ILE A 17 6.29 -0.36 1.94
C ILE A 17 6.32 0.84 2.89
N ASP A 18 6.71 0.62 4.15
CA ASP A 18 6.84 1.63 5.19
C ASP A 18 8.27 2.19 5.25
N ASP A 19 8.43 3.30 5.97
CA ASP A 19 9.71 4.00 6.13
C ASP A 19 10.26 3.80 7.56
N PRO A 20 10.87 2.65 7.88
CA PRO A 20 11.47 2.44 9.20
C PRO A 20 12.65 3.40 9.40
N ALA A 21 12.78 3.96 10.61
CA ALA A 21 13.90 4.84 10.96
C ALA A 21 15.28 4.18 10.79
N ALA A 22 15.34 2.84 10.94
CA ALA A 22 16.50 2.04 10.62
C ALA A 22 16.06 0.65 10.14
N LEU A 23 16.79 0.09 9.16
CA LEU A 23 16.59 -1.27 8.67
C LEU A 23 17.89 -2.06 8.74
N ASP A 24 17.98 -3.02 9.67
CA ASP A 24 19.09 -3.95 9.75
C ASP A 24 18.79 -5.21 8.92
N ALA A 25 19.54 -5.40 7.82
CA ALA A 25 19.41 -6.55 6.94
C ALA A 25 20.24 -7.76 7.39
N LEU A 26 21.14 -7.62 8.36
CA LEU A 26 22.03 -8.71 8.79
C LEU A 26 21.26 -9.97 9.26
N PRO A 27 20.14 -9.87 9.99
CA PRO A 27 19.35 -11.03 10.40
C PRO A 27 18.81 -11.88 9.24
N LEU A 28 18.64 -11.29 8.05
CA LEU A 28 18.13 -11.99 6.85
C LEU A 28 19.10 -13.06 6.33
N LYS A 29 20.41 -12.89 6.60
CA LYS A 29 21.50 -13.71 6.05
C LYS A 29 21.40 -15.18 6.43
N LYS A 30 21.05 -15.49 7.68
CA LYS A 30 21.04 -16.89 8.19
C LYS A 30 20.06 -17.78 7.42
N LYS A 31 18.98 -17.20 6.92
CA LYS A 31 17.97 -17.87 6.10
C LYS A 31 18.07 -17.51 4.62
N SER A 32 19.10 -16.79 4.18
CA SER A 32 19.25 -16.32 2.80
C SER A 32 18.00 -15.62 2.26
N LEU A 33 17.38 -14.76 3.06
CA LEU A 33 16.14 -14.08 2.66
C LEU A 33 16.42 -12.96 1.65
N SER A 34 15.53 -12.80 0.68
CA SER A 34 15.51 -11.61 -0.19
C SER A 34 14.78 -10.45 0.48
N LEU A 35 15.28 -9.23 0.30
CA LEU A 35 14.62 -7.99 0.73
C LEU A 35 14.12 -7.23 -0.50
N HIS A 36 12.83 -6.88 -0.52
CA HIS A 36 12.17 -6.18 -1.63
C HIS A 36 11.54 -4.88 -1.14
N TRP A 37 12.04 -3.75 -1.61
CA TRP A 37 11.38 -2.46 -1.42
C TRP A 37 10.29 -2.30 -2.47
N GLU A 38 9.06 -2.06 -2.04
CA GLU A 38 7.98 -1.74 -2.96
C GLU A 38 7.56 -0.28 -2.80
N LEU A 39 7.74 0.48 -3.88
CA LEU A 39 7.26 1.85 -4.02
C LEU A 39 6.51 1.94 -5.33
N MET A 40 5.18 2.02 -5.25
CA MET A 40 4.34 2.07 -6.46
C MET A 40 4.63 3.29 -7.35
N PHE A 41 5.30 4.32 -6.84
CA PHE A 41 5.70 5.49 -7.64
C PHE A 41 6.95 5.25 -8.50
N THR A 42 7.75 4.20 -8.27
CA THR A 42 9.01 3.97 -9.00
C THR A 42 8.81 3.96 -10.52
N ARG A 43 7.84 3.18 -11.02
CA ARG A 43 7.54 3.11 -12.46
C ARG A 43 7.23 4.49 -13.07
N PRO A 44 6.24 5.25 -12.58
CA PRO A 44 5.90 6.55 -13.17
C PRO A 44 6.94 7.65 -12.90
N LEU A 45 7.66 7.62 -11.77
CA LEU A 45 8.72 8.61 -11.48
C LEU A 45 9.89 8.50 -12.48
N PHE A 46 10.22 7.29 -12.91
CA PHE A 46 11.35 7.04 -13.81
C PHE A 46 10.95 6.73 -15.25
N GLY A 47 9.66 6.65 -15.56
CA GLY A 47 9.16 6.27 -16.89
C GLY A 47 9.73 4.95 -17.36
N THR A 48 9.74 3.93 -16.49
CA THR A 48 10.37 2.63 -16.81
C THR A 48 9.69 1.95 -17.99
N ALA A 49 10.41 1.07 -18.67
CA ALA A 49 9.88 0.36 -19.85
C ALA A 49 8.59 -0.43 -19.55
N ASP A 50 8.38 -0.84 -18.30
CA ASP A 50 7.20 -1.56 -17.81
C ASP A 50 6.15 -0.65 -17.13
N MET A 51 6.17 0.66 -17.36
CA MET A 51 5.22 1.61 -16.75
C MET A 51 3.75 1.21 -16.99
N GLY A 52 3.43 0.69 -18.18
CA GLY A 52 2.08 0.21 -18.53
C GLY A 52 1.55 -0.89 -17.63
N ARG A 53 2.42 -1.60 -16.90
CA ARG A 53 2.04 -2.68 -15.99
C ARG A 53 1.09 -2.23 -14.88
N GLN A 54 1.13 -0.96 -14.48
CA GLN A 54 0.20 -0.43 -13.48
C GLN A 54 -1.25 -0.46 -13.96
N GLY A 55 -1.50 -0.05 -15.21
CA GLY A 55 -2.84 -0.10 -15.81
C GLY A 55 -3.35 -1.54 -15.96
N GLU A 56 -2.48 -2.46 -16.38
CA GLU A 56 -2.81 -3.89 -16.48
C GLU A 56 -3.25 -4.49 -15.14
N ILE A 57 -2.52 -4.16 -14.05
CA ILE A 57 -2.87 -4.62 -12.70
C ILE A 57 -4.21 -4.03 -12.26
N LEU A 58 -4.46 -2.74 -12.50
CA LEU A 58 -5.74 -2.10 -12.17
C LEU A 58 -6.92 -2.70 -12.93
N ASN A 59 -6.75 -3.04 -14.22
CA ASN A 59 -7.76 -3.73 -15.01
C ASN A 59 -8.09 -5.12 -14.46
N GLU A 60 -7.07 -5.88 -14.05
CA GLU A 60 -7.29 -7.18 -13.41
C GLU A 60 -8.00 -7.05 -12.06
N VAL A 61 -7.63 -6.05 -11.25
CA VAL A 61 -8.34 -5.76 -9.99
C VAL A 61 -9.80 -5.41 -10.27
N SER A 62 -10.10 -4.60 -11.28
CA SER A 62 -11.48 -4.27 -11.68
C SER A 62 -12.27 -5.54 -12.01
N ARG A 63 -11.71 -6.41 -12.85
CA ARG A 63 -12.33 -7.70 -13.21
C ARG A 63 -12.59 -8.57 -11.98
N LEU A 64 -11.63 -8.64 -11.06
CA LEU A 64 -11.79 -9.40 -9.81
C LEU A 64 -12.82 -8.80 -8.84
N VAL A 65 -13.06 -7.49 -8.90
CA VAL A 65 -14.15 -6.82 -8.17
C VAL A 65 -15.50 -7.20 -8.77
N ASP A 66 -15.64 -7.15 -10.10
CA ASP A 66 -16.87 -7.54 -10.79
C ASP A 66 -17.20 -9.03 -10.57
N ASP A 67 -16.18 -9.89 -10.53
CA ASP A 67 -16.31 -11.31 -10.17
C ASP A 67 -16.62 -11.55 -8.67
N GLY A 68 -16.64 -10.51 -7.85
CA GLY A 68 -16.88 -10.60 -6.40
C GLY A 68 -15.74 -11.22 -5.58
N ARG A 69 -14.57 -11.45 -6.20
CA ARG A 69 -13.38 -12.02 -5.54
C ARG A 69 -12.62 -10.98 -4.71
N ILE A 70 -12.65 -9.72 -5.15
CA ILE A 70 -12.18 -8.56 -4.38
C ILE A 70 -13.40 -7.73 -4.01
N ARG A 71 -13.41 -7.19 -2.79
CA ARG A 71 -14.46 -6.27 -2.31
C ARG A 71 -13.82 -4.96 -1.92
N THR A 72 -14.60 -3.89 -1.99
CA THR A 72 -14.15 -2.57 -1.53
C THR A 72 -13.67 -2.62 -0.08
N THR A 73 -12.59 -1.89 0.19
CA THR A 73 -12.09 -1.65 1.55
C THR A 73 -12.55 -0.29 2.09
N LEU A 74 -13.56 0.35 1.47
CA LEU A 74 -14.15 1.59 1.96
C LEU A 74 -14.55 1.43 3.42
N GLY A 75 -13.90 2.21 4.29
CA GLY A 75 -14.19 2.24 5.72
C GLY A 75 -15.04 3.44 6.10
N ARG A 76 -14.70 4.62 5.58
CA ARG A 76 -15.38 5.88 5.91
C ARG A 76 -15.48 6.79 4.69
N ASN A 77 -16.65 7.37 4.45
CA ASN A 77 -16.86 8.47 3.52
C ASN A 77 -17.00 9.76 4.32
N LEU A 78 -16.20 10.79 4.01
CA LEU A 78 -16.23 12.10 4.67
C LEU A 78 -16.98 13.17 3.85
N GLY A 79 -17.64 12.77 2.76
CA GLY A 79 -18.46 13.64 1.91
C GLY A 79 -17.62 14.44 0.94
N LEU A 80 -18.03 15.69 0.69
CA LEU A 80 -17.44 16.56 -0.32
C LEU A 80 -15.94 16.77 -0.12
N ILE A 81 -15.21 16.89 -1.23
CA ILE A 81 -13.81 17.29 -1.24
C ILE A 81 -13.72 18.77 -0.86
N THR A 82 -13.48 19.01 0.43
CA THR A 82 -13.26 20.34 1.01
C THR A 82 -12.00 20.34 1.84
N ALA A 83 -11.39 21.52 2.04
CA ALA A 83 -10.22 21.64 2.91
C ALA A 83 -10.50 21.17 4.36
N ALA A 84 -11.73 21.37 4.84
CA ALA A 84 -12.15 20.89 6.17
C ALA A 84 -12.15 19.36 6.22
N ASN A 85 -12.78 18.70 5.26
CA ASN A 85 -12.87 17.24 5.22
C ASN A 85 -11.51 16.58 4.95
N LEU A 86 -10.67 17.21 4.12
CA LEU A 86 -9.29 16.74 3.90
C LEU A 86 -8.45 16.79 5.18
N ARG A 87 -8.50 17.88 5.94
CA ARG A 87 -7.81 17.96 7.25
C ARG A 87 -8.30 16.89 8.23
N GLN A 88 -9.60 16.62 8.25
CA GLN A 88 -10.15 15.53 9.06
C GLN A 88 -9.66 14.15 8.60
N ALA A 89 -9.57 13.92 7.28
CA ALA A 89 -9.03 12.67 6.72
C ALA A 89 -7.57 12.46 7.13
N HIS A 90 -6.74 13.50 7.00
CA HIS A 90 -5.34 13.49 7.42
C HIS A 90 -5.19 13.12 8.89
N ALA A 91 -5.89 13.82 9.79
CA ALA A 91 -5.82 13.56 11.22
C ALA A 91 -6.20 12.10 11.58
N LEU A 92 -7.15 11.50 10.85
CA LEU A 92 -7.53 10.09 11.05
C LEU A 92 -6.48 9.09 10.53
N ILE A 93 -5.77 9.43 9.45
CA ILE A 93 -4.69 8.58 8.91
C ILE A 93 -3.48 8.66 9.84
N GLU A 94 -3.09 9.87 10.24
CA GLU A 94 -1.95 10.14 11.12
C GLU A 94 -2.12 9.53 12.51
N SER A 95 -3.37 9.38 13.00
CA SER A 95 -3.63 8.72 14.28
C SER A 95 -3.39 7.20 14.25
N GLY A 96 -3.29 6.59 13.07
CA GLY A 96 -3.14 5.14 12.90
C GLY A 96 -4.39 4.33 13.27
N GLN A 97 -5.50 4.98 13.60
CA GLN A 97 -6.75 4.31 14.03
C GLN A 97 -7.70 4.01 12.88
N ALA A 98 -7.41 4.50 11.67
CA ALA A 98 -8.25 4.26 10.51
C ALA A 98 -8.23 2.79 10.09
N LYS A 99 -9.41 2.17 9.99
CA LYS A 99 -9.60 0.84 9.40
C LYS A 99 -10.20 0.98 8.01
N GLY A 100 -9.56 0.36 7.01
CA GLY A 100 -9.97 0.46 5.61
C GLY A 100 -9.50 1.76 4.95
N LYS A 101 -10.25 2.24 3.97
CA LYS A 101 -9.94 3.47 3.22
C LYS A 101 -10.93 4.59 3.56
N ILE A 102 -10.39 5.80 3.71
CA ILE A 102 -11.17 7.02 3.83
C ILE A 102 -11.35 7.60 2.43
N VAL A 103 -12.58 7.91 2.04
CA VAL A 103 -12.92 8.47 0.73
C VAL A 103 -13.65 9.80 0.91
N LEU A 104 -13.38 10.73 0.01
CA LEU A 104 -14.13 11.96 -0.20
C LEU A 104 -14.54 11.99 -1.67
N GLU A 105 -15.70 12.54 -1.98
CA GLU A 105 -16.24 12.53 -3.34
C GLU A 105 -17.03 13.82 -3.66
N GLY A 106 -16.94 14.28 -4.91
CA GLY A 106 -17.55 15.53 -5.36
C GLY A 106 -16.85 16.77 -4.83
N PHE A 107 -17.19 17.94 -5.38
CA PHE A 107 -16.70 19.25 -4.93
C PHE A 107 -17.88 20.15 -4.58
N PRO A 108 -17.72 21.15 -3.70
CA PRO A 108 -18.69 22.22 -3.57
C PRO A 108 -18.94 22.86 -4.94
N GLY A 109 -20.21 23.09 -5.26
CA GLY A 109 -20.62 23.87 -6.44
C GLY A 109 -20.35 25.36 -6.26
#